data_AF-A0A8T6HPQ9-F1
#
_entry.id   AF-A0A8T6HPQ9-F1
#
_cell.length_a   1.000
_cell.length_b   1.000
_cell.length_c   1.000
_cell.angle_alpha   90.00
_cell.angle_beta   90.00
_cell.angle_gamma   90.00
#
_symmetry.space_group_name_H-M   'P 1'
#
loop_
_entity.id
_entity.type
_entity.pdbx_description
1 polymer ?
#
loop_
_entity_poly.entity_id
_entity_poly.type
_entity_poly.pdbx_seq_one_letter_code
_entity_poly.pdbx_strand_id
1 'polypeptide(L)'
;MSKLFYSLAVTLMVLVGITFPYMNNQQLEIRYLGFSGEVNLSVLLLIVLVIGVVAGFVGNLWALFRCRRKLARSRREARSPVPSSRL
;
A
#
# COMPACT_ATOMS: atom_id res chain seq x y z
N MET A 1 -19.36 -4.48 5.41
CA MET A 1 -18.21 -5.36 5.65
C MET A 1 -16.87 -4.63 5.50
N SER A 2 -16.56 -4.03 4.35
CA SER A 2 -15.23 -3.44 4.08
C SER A 2 -14.87 -2.20 4.91
N LYS A 3 -15.78 -1.26 5.15
CA LYS A 3 -15.47 0.01 5.86
C LYS A 3 -15.02 -0.20 7.31
N LEU A 4 -15.66 -1.13 8.03
CA LEU A 4 -15.29 -1.52 9.41
C LEU A 4 -13.92 -2.19 9.47
N PHE A 5 -13.61 -3.02 8.47
CA PHE A 5 -12.30 -3.66 8.38
C PHE A 5 -11.19 -2.63 8.12
N TYR A 6 -11.42 -1.68 7.21
CA TYR A 6 -10.47 -0.60 6.95
C TYR A 6 -10.28 0.30 8.18
N SER A 7 -11.36 0.67 8.87
CA SER A 7 -11.23 1.47 10.10
C SER A 7 -10.46 0.73 11.18
N LEU A 8 -10.74 -0.56 11.38
CA LEU A 8 -10.02 -1.38 12.35
C LEU A 8 -8.54 -1.51 12.00
N ALA A 9 -8.21 -1.75 10.72
CA ALA A 9 -6.84 -1.83 10.25
C ALA A 9 -6.06 -0.52 10.47
N VAL A 10 -6.70 0.62 10.17
CA VAL A 10 -6.09 1.95 10.42
C VAL A 10 -5.88 2.17 11.92
N THR A 11 -6.87 1.86 12.76
CA THR A 11 -6.75 1.98 14.21
C THR A 11 -5.60 1.13 14.75
N LEU A 12 -5.51 -0.14 14.33
CA LEU A 12 -4.41 -1.03 14.74
C LEU A 12 -3.05 -0.52 14.26
N MET A 13 -2.98 -0.02 13.03
CA MET A 13 -1.75 0.54 12.47
C MET A 13 -1.28 1.77 13.26
N VAL A 14 -2.19 2.66 13.65
CA VAL A 14 -1.87 3.81 14.51
C VAL A 14 -1.44 3.36 15.90
N LEU A 15 -2.18 2.41 16.49
CA LEU A 15 -1.87 1.88 17.82
C LEU A 15 -0.47 1.26 17.85
N VAL A 16 -0.13 0.42 16.86
CA VAL A 16 1.21 -0.18 16.73
C VAL A 16 2.24 0.90 16.46
N GLY A 17 1.97 1.85 15.56
CA GLY A 17 2.89 2.92 15.20
C GLY A 17 3.28 3.85 16.36
N ILE A 18 2.40 4.00 17.37
CA ILE A 18 2.69 4.82 18.57
C ILE A 18 3.24 3.97 19.71
N THR A 19 2.61 2.82 19.99
CA THR A 19 2.97 1.99 21.15
C THR A 19 4.33 1.33 20.96
N PHE A 20 4.65 0.92 19.73
CA PHE A 20 5.92 0.28 19.40
C PHE A 20 7.13 1.18 19.72
N PRO A 21 7.22 2.45 19.25
CA PRO A 21 8.32 3.34 19.62
C PRO A 21 8.36 3.72 21.08
N TYR A 22 7.21 3.84 21.73
CA TYR A 22 7.15 4.14 23.15
C TYR A 22 7.76 3.00 23.99
N MET A 23 7.43 1.74 23.67
CA MET A 23 7.93 0.59 24.41
C MET A 23 9.35 0.16 24.00
N ASN A 24 9.78 0.50 22.78
CA ASN A 24 11.07 0.10 22.23
C ASN A 24 11.96 1.31 21.97
N ASN A 25 12.17 2.15 22.99
CA ASN A 25 13.11 3.27 22.92
C ASN A 25 14.58 2.80 23.06
N GLN A 26 14.95 1.80 22.26
CA GLN A 26 16.32 1.32 22.17
C GLN A 26 17.05 2.13 21.11
N GLN A 27 18.08 2.85 21.56
CA GLN A 27 19.01 3.52 20.67
C GLN A 27 19.97 2.48 20.12
N LEU A 28 20.06 2.39 18.80
CA LEU A 28 21.01 1.54 18.11
C LEU A 28 22.08 2.42 17.49
N GLU A 29 23.32 2.01 17.66
CA GLU A 29 24.42 2.59 16.93
C GLU A 29 24.46 1.98 15.52
N ILE A 30 24.15 2.79 14.51
CA ILE A 30 24.20 2.35 13.12
C ILE A 30 25.55 2.76 12.56
N ARG A 31 26.34 1.76 12.16
CA ARG A 31 27.58 1.96 11.42
C ARG A 31 27.45 1.34 10.04
N TYR A 32 27.18 2.17 9.03
CA TYR A 32 26.98 1.71 7.66
C TYR A 32 27.59 2.69 6.66
N LEU A 33 28.37 2.18 5.69
CA LEU A 33 29.01 2.97 4.62
C LEU A 33 29.78 4.22 5.11
N GLY A 34 30.46 4.12 6.26
CA GLY A 34 31.24 5.23 6.84
C GLY A 34 30.43 6.24 7.64
N PHE A 35 29.10 6.13 7.66
CA PHE A 35 28.25 6.89 8.58
C PHE A 35 28.12 6.15 9.91
N SER A 36 28.36 6.86 11.00
CA SER A 36 28.10 6.41 12.37
C SER A 36 27.13 7.38 13.02
N GLY A 37 25.99 6.87 13.46
CA GLY A 37 24.98 7.67 14.16
C GLY A 37 24.06 6.80 14.99
N GLU A 38 23.57 7.37 16.08
CA GLU A 38 22.58 6.72 16.93
C GLU A 38 21.20 6.96 16.35
N VAL A 39 20.49 5.88 16.04
CA VAL A 39 19.11 5.93 15.57
C VAL A 39 18.29 4.98 16.40
N ASN A 40 17.09 5.44 16.78
CA ASN A 40 16.16 4.58 17.49
C ASN A 40 15.63 3.50 16.54
N LEU A 41 15.72 2.23 16.97
CA LEU A 41 15.23 1.06 16.22
C LEU A 41 13.79 1.27 15.73
N SER A 42 12.99 1.91 16.55
CA SER A 42 11.59 2.15 16.27
C SER A 42 11.36 3.11 15.12
N VAL A 43 12.27 4.05 14.89
CA VAL A 43 12.22 4.96 13.73
C VAL A 43 12.47 4.18 12.45
N LEU A 44 13.46 3.28 12.42
CA LEU A 44 13.71 2.43 11.25
C LEU A 44 12.51 1.54 10.93
N LEU A 45 11.96 0.87 11.94
CA LEU A 45 10.82 -0.02 11.76
C LEU A 45 9.58 0.73 11.27
N LEU A 46 9.36 1.96 11.76
CA LEU A 46 8.28 2.82 11.29
C LEU A 46 8.49 3.24 9.82
N ILE A 47 9.72 3.57 9.42
CA ILE A 47 10.05 3.87 8.02
C ILE A 47 9.76 2.66 7.12
N VAL A 48 10.23 1.47 7.51
CA VAL A 48 9.99 0.23 6.74
C VAL A 48 8.49 -0.07 6.63
N LEU A 49 7.73 0.11 7.70
CA LEU A 49 6.28 -0.05 7.70
C LEU A 49 5.62 0.93 6.70
N VAL A 50 5.98 2.21 6.75
CA VAL A 50 5.44 3.22 5.84
C VAL A 50 5.76 2.88 4.38
N ILE A 51 6.99 2.46 4.09
CA ILE A 51 7.39 2.02 2.75
C ILE A 51 6.53 0.84 2.29
N GLY A 52 6.33 -0.16 3.14
CA GLY A 52 5.49 -1.32 2.83
C GLY A 52 4.04 -0.94 2.51
N VAL A 53 3.44 -0.05 3.30
CA VAL A 53 2.07 0.44 3.08
C VAL A 53 1.96 1.22 1.77
N VAL A 54 2.91 2.13 1.50
CA VAL A 54 2.93 2.92 0.26
C VAL A 54 3.11 1.99 -0.95
N ALA A 55 4.05 1.05 -0.89
CA ALA A 55 4.26 0.08 -1.97
C ALA A 55 3.02 -0.77 -2.24
N GLY A 56 2.37 -1.28 -1.18
CA GLY A 56 1.13 -2.03 -1.29
C GLY A 56 -0.01 -1.22 -1.91
N PHE A 57 -0.16 0.04 -1.49
CA PHE A 57 -1.17 0.95 -2.04
C PHE A 57 -0.94 1.24 -3.53
N VAL A 58 0.29 1.54 -3.93
CA VAL A 58 0.68 1.75 -5.33
C VAL A 58 0.42 0.50 -6.18
N GLY A 59 0.77 -0.68 -5.67
CA GLY A 59 0.51 -1.96 -6.33
C GLY A 59 -0.99 -2.19 -6.61
N ASN A 60 -1.84 -1.90 -5.61
CA ASN A 60 -3.29 -2.03 -5.74
C ASN A 60 -3.89 -1.03 -6.74
N LEU A 61 -3.46 0.24 -6.69
CA LEU A 61 -3.84 1.27 -7.66
C LEU A 61 -3.52 0.85 -9.10
N TRP A 62 -2.35 0.27 -9.32
CA TRP A 62 -1.94 -0.19 -10.63
C TRP A 62 -2.82 -1.33 -11.16
N ALA A 63 -3.17 -2.29 -10.31
CA ALA A 63 -4.10 -3.37 -10.66
C ALA A 63 -5.50 -2.84 -11.01
N LEU A 64 -6.02 -1.90 -10.21
CA LEU A 64 -7.29 -1.22 -10.48
C LEU A 64 -7.28 -0.48 -11.82
N PHE A 65 -6.19 0.22 -12.14
CA PHE A 65 -6.07 0.96 -13.40
C PHE A 65 -6.06 0.02 -14.61
N ARG A 66 -5.33 -1.10 -14.54
CA ARG A 66 -5.36 -2.15 -15.58
C ARG A 66 -6.75 -2.74 -15.74
N CYS A 67 -7.45 -3.01 -14.63
CA CYS A 67 -8.79 -3.58 -14.66
C CYS A 67 -9.82 -2.62 -15.27
N ARG A 68 -9.75 -1.32 -14.90
CA ARG A 68 -10.59 -0.26 -15.49
C ARG A 68 -10.36 -0.10 -16.99
N ARG A 69 -9.11 -0.18 -17.46
CA ARG A 69 -8.80 -0.15 -18.91
C ARG A 69 -9.44 -1.32 -19.65
N LYS A 70 -9.37 -2.54 -19.09
CA LYS A 70 -10.01 -3.73 -19.69
C LYS A 70 -11.54 -3.57 -19.76
N LEU A 71 -12.18 -3.12 -18.69
CA LEU A 71 -13.62 -2.86 -18.65
C LEU A 71 -14.07 -1.81 -19.69
N ALA A 72 -13.28 -0.73 -19.86
CA ALA A 72 -13.57 0.30 -20.86
C ALA A 72 -13.49 -0.26 -22.29
N ARG A 73 -12.58 -1.20 -22.56
CA ARG A 73 -12.42 -1.85 -23.85
C ARG A 73 -13.57 -2.81 -24.15
N SER A 74 -13.92 -3.70 -23.22
CA SER A 74 -15.05 -4.64 -23.38
C SER A 74 -16.40 -3.93 -23.52
N ARG A 75 -16.61 -2.79 -22.85
CA ARG A 75 -17.81 -1.96 -23.04
C ARG A 75 -17.92 -1.35 -24.44
N ARG A 76 -16.79 -1.07 -25.10
CA ARG A 76 -16.78 -0.57 -26.49
C ARG A 76 -17.10 -1.69 -27.46
N GLU A 77 -16.53 -2.88 -27.27
CA GLU A 77 -16.79 -4.06 -28.10
C GLU A 77 -18.25 -4.54 -28.01
N ALA A 78 -18.86 -4.51 -26.82
CA ALA A 78 -20.28 -4.84 -26.64
C ALA A 78 -21.26 -3.81 -27.24
N ARG A 79 -20.79 -2.60 -27.58
CA ARG A 79 -21.58 -1.55 -28.26
C ARG A 79 -21.37 -1.53 -29.77
N SER A 80 -20.42 -2.30 -30.31
CA SER A 80 -20.29 -2.44 -31.75
C SER A 80 -21.50 -3.21 -32.29
N PRO A 81 -22.25 -2.67 -33.27
CA PRO A 81 -23.41 -3.35 -33.84
C PRO A 81 -22.97 -4.68 -34.45
N VAL A 82 -23.74 -5.74 -34.18
CA VAL A 82 -23.56 -7.05 -34.82
C VAL A 82 -23.56 -6.84 -36.33
N PRO A 83 -22.52 -7.24 -37.07
CA PRO A 83 -22.46 -7.02 -38.50
C PRO A 83 -23.62 -7.77 -39.17
N SER A 84 -24.45 -7.04 -39.91
CA SER A 84 -25.64 -7.52 -40.62
C SER A 84 -25.35 -8.49 -41.76
N SER A 85 -24.09 -8.92 -41.95
CA SER A 85 -23.66 -9.87 -42.98
C SER A 85 -23.94 -11.34 -42.60
N ARG A 86 -24.81 -11.59 -41.61
CA ARG A 86 -25.30 -12.93 -41.21
C ARG A 86 -26.84 -12.98 -41.08
N LEU A 87 -27.54 -12.23 -41.92
CA LEU A 87 -28.98 -12.33 -42.10
C LEU A 87 -29.29 -12.62 -43.56
#